data_AF-A0A518DS08-F1
#
_entry.id   AF-A0A518DS08-F1
#
_cell.length_a   1.000
_cell.length_b   1.000
_cell.length_c   1.000
_cell.angle_alpha   90.00
_cell.angle_beta   90.00
_cell.angle_gamma   90.00
#
_symmetry.space_group_name_H-M   'P 1'
#
loop_
_entity.id
_entity.type
_entity.pdbx_description
1 polymer ?
#
loop_
_entity_poly.entity_id
_entity_poly.type
_entity_poly.pdbx_seq_one_letter_code
_entity_poly.pdbx_strand_id
1 'polypeptide(L)'
;MGRFAVLALPLLAWVVIVFLIIGLGSLVARVLTAAVEEITFPQALLIGVIATVAATHWIITLLGLGAGAIDDEEEEEEETDEFYDDDNL
;
A
#
# COMPACT_ATOMS: atom_id res chain seq x y z
N MET A 1 20.14 19.56 -7.50
CA MET A 1 18.88 19.33 -8.25
C MET A 1 18.23 17.97 -7.96
N GLY A 2 18.91 16.97 -7.36
CA GLY A 2 18.36 15.62 -7.14
C GLY A 2 17.25 15.45 -6.09
N ARG A 3 17.07 16.39 -5.14
CA ARG A 3 16.04 16.27 -4.07
C ARG A 3 14.59 16.31 -4.60
N PHE A 4 14.35 16.96 -5.73
CA PHE A 4 13.02 17.07 -6.31
C PHE A 4 12.57 15.80 -7.05
N ALA A 5 13.52 14.99 -7.55
CA ALA A 5 13.20 13.74 -8.22
C ALA A 5 12.62 12.70 -7.25
N VAL A 6 13.15 12.63 -6.02
CA VAL A 6 12.69 11.70 -4.99
C VAL A 6 11.26 11.98 -4.56
N LEU A 7 10.86 13.26 -4.49
CA LEU A 7 9.48 13.66 -4.17
C LEU A 7 8.53 13.51 -5.37
N ALA A 8 9.03 13.57 -6.60
CA ALA A 8 8.22 13.42 -7.81
C ALA A 8 7.80 11.97 -8.09
N LEU A 9 8.64 10.98 -7.76
CA LEU A 9 8.34 9.55 -7.93
C LEU A 9 7.04 9.09 -7.22
N PRO A 10 6.82 9.38 -5.92
CA PRO A 10 5.58 8.99 -5.26
C PRO A 10 4.37 9.74 -5.80
N LEU A 11 4.54 11.01 -6.20
CA LEU A 11 3.48 11.79 -6.84
C LEU A 11 3.04 11.18 -8.17
N LEU A 12 3.98 10.77 -9.02
CA LEU A 12 3.69 10.10 -10.29
C LEU A 12 3.04 8.73 -10.09
N ALA A 13 3.55 7.93 -9.15
CA ALA A 13 2.95 6.64 -8.81
C ALA A 13 1.48 6.81 -8.37
N TRP A 14 1.19 7.86 -7.60
CA TRP A 14 -0.17 8.14 -7.15
C TRP A 14 -1.11 8.51 -8.29
N VAL A 15 -0.64 9.32 -9.24
CA VAL A 15 -1.40 9.63 -10.46
C VAL A 15 -1.72 8.36 -11.25
N VAL A 16 -0.74 7.47 -11.44
CA VAL A 16 -0.96 6.18 -12.15
C VAL A 16 -2.00 5.33 -11.44
N ILE A 17 -1.93 5.23 -10.10
CA ILE A 17 -2.90 4.48 -9.31
C ILE A 17 -4.31 5.07 -9.48
N VAL A 18 -4.46 6.40 -9.43
CA VAL A 18 -5.76 7.06 -9.66
C VAL A 18 -6.32 6.74 -11.06
N PHE A 19 -5.49 6.77 -12.11
CA PHE A 19 -5.94 6.40 -13.46
C PHE A 19 -6.36 4.93 -13.55
N LEU A 20 -5.64 4.02 -12.89
CA LEU A 20 -6.02 2.60 -12.81
C LEU A 20 -7.36 2.43 -12.09
N ILE A 21 -7.57 3.14 -10.98
CA ILE A 21 -8.82 3.12 -10.22
C ILE A 21 -10.00 3.57 -11.08
N ILE A 22 -9.84 4.68 -11.82
CA ILE A 22 -10.89 5.20 -12.71
C ILE A 22 -11.17 4.22 -13.85
N GLY A 23 -10.13 3.67 -14.48
CA GLY A 23 -10.28 2.71 -15.56
C GLY A 23 -10.98 1.42 -15.11
N LEU A 24 -10.55 0.87 -13.97
CA LEU A 24 -11.13 -0.34 -13.40
C LEU A 24 -12.56 -0.11 -12.91
N GLY A 25 -12.82 1.00 -12.21
CA GLY A 25 -14.15 1.40 -11.78
C GLY A 25 -15.12 1.60 -12.95
N SER A 26 -14.67 2.21 -14.04
CA SER A 26 -15.46 2.34 -15.27
C SER A 26 -15.75 0.98 -15.92
N LEU A 27 -14.81 0.05 -15.92
CA LEU A 27 -15.01 -1.29 -16.47
C LEU A 27 -16.06 -2.06 -15.63
N VAL A 28 -15.89 -2.06 -14.31
CA VAL A 28 -16.82 -2.68 -13.36
C VAL A 28 -18.22 -2.08 -13.49
N ALA A 29 -18.34 -0.76 -13.64
CA ALA A 29 -19.62 -0.10 -13.84
C ALA A 29 -20.35 -0.61 -15.09
N ARG A 30 -19.62 -0.78 -16.21
CA ARG A 30 -20.21 -1.31 -17.45
C ARG A 30 -20.65 -2.76 -17.29
N VAL A 31 -19.87 -3.58 -16.59
CA VAL A 31 -20.24 -4.97 -16.30
C VAL A 31 -21.49 -5.02 -15.41
N LEU A 32 -21.57 -4.20 -14.36
CA LEU A 32 -22.72 -4.15 -13.46
C LEU A 32 -23.99 -3.68 -14.16
N THR A 33 -23.92 -2.61 -14.97
CA THR A 33 -25.08 -2.14 -15.74
C THR A 33 -25.54 -3.17 -16.78
N ALA A 34 -24.62 -3.99 -17.32
CA ALA A 34 -24.98 -5.07 -18.24
C ALA A 34 -25.56 -6.30 -17.50
N ALA A 35 -25.11 -6.57 -16.28
CA ALA A 35 -25.52 -7.73 -15.49
C ALA A 35 -26.80 -7.49 -14.67
N VAL A 36 -27.10 -6.23 -14.33
CA VAL A 36 -28.21 -5.86 -13.46
C VAL A 36 -29.03 -4.76 -14.14
N GLU A 37 -30.18 -5.14 -14.73
CA GLU A 37 -31.07 -4.22 -15.46
C GLU A 37 -31.60 -3.06 -14.61
N GLU A 38 -31.64 -3.24 -13.28
CA GLU A 38 -32.14 -2.23 -12.34
C GLU A 38 -31.09 -1.17 -11.95
N ILE A 39 -29.79 -1.40 -12.23
CA ILE A 39 -28.72 -0.49 -11.83
C ILE A 39 -28.38 0.47 -12.97
N THR A 40 -28.66 1.76 -12.74
CA THR A 40 -28.29 2.81 -13.68
C THR A 40 -26.75 2.97 -13.74
N PHE A 41 -26.23 3.40 -14.90
CA PHE A 41 -24.79 3.65 -15.07
C PHE A 41 -24.18 4.56 -13.99
N PRO A 42 -24.81 5.68 -13.56
CA PRO A 42 -24.30 6.51 -12.46
C PRO A 42 -24.20 5.76 -11.13
N GLN A 43 -25.15 4.88 -10.81
CA GLN A 43 -25.11 4.05 -9.61
C GLN A 43 -24.00 3.00 -9.69
N ALA A 44 -23.85 2.34 -10.85
CA ALA A 44 -22.78 1.37 -11.08
C ALA A 44 -21.39 2.02 -10.99
N LEU A 45 -21.24 3.26 -11.49
CA LEU A 45 -20.02 4.06 -11.37
C LEU A 45 -19.72 4.40 -9.91
N LEU A 46 -20.73 4.85 -9.15
CA LEU A 46 -20.58 5.16 -7.73
C LEU A 46 -20.15 3.92 -6.93
N ILE A 47 -20.79 2.77 -7.16
CA ILE A 47 -20.44 1.49 -6.53
C ILE A 47 -18.99 1.11 -6.89
N GLY A 48 -18.60 1.23 -8.16
CA GLY A 48 -17.24 0.93 -8.62
C GLY A 48 -16.18 1.80 -7.95
N VAL A 49 -16.43 3.11 -7.80
CA VAL A 49 -15.52 4.02 -7.09
C VAL A 49 -15.40 3.64 -5.62
N ILE A 50 -16.52 3.43 -4.92
CA ILE A 50 -16.53 3.06 -3.49
C ILE A 50 -15.77 1.74 -3.27
N ALA A 51 -16.06 0.72 -4.08
CA ALA A 51 -15.41 -0.59 -3.99
C ALA A 51 -13.89 -0.47 -4.20
N THR A 52 -13.47 0.36 -5.16
CA THR A 52 -12.05 0.55 -5.44
C THR A 52 -11.33 1.29 -4.32
N VAL A 53 -11.93 2.35 -3.77
CA VAL A 53 -11.37 3.07 -2.61
C VAL A 53 -11.26 2.14 -1.39
N ALA A 54 -12.29 1.34 -1.12
CA ALA A 54 -12.27 0.36 -0.04
C ALA A 54 -11.16 -0.69 -0.22
N ALA A 55 -11.00 -1.21 -1.44
CA ALA A 55 -9.93 -2.17 -1.76
C ALA A 55 -8.53 -1.54 -1.61
N THR A 56 -8.33 -0.31 -2.09
CA THR A 56 -7.06 0.41 -1.91
C THR A 56 -6.75 0.64 -0.44
N HIS A 57 -7.74 1.06 0.35
CA HIS A 57 -7.56 1.23 1.79
C HIS A 57 -7.19 -0.09 2.49
N TRP A 58 -7.88 -1.18 2.16
CA TRP A 58 -7.59 -2.50 2.69
C TRP A 58 -6.15 -2.94 2.37
N ILE A 59 -5.70 -2.77 1.13
CA ILE A 59 -4.33 -3.09 0.70
C ILE A 59 -3.29 -2.27 1.47
N ILE A 60 -3.51 -0.96 1.64
CA ILE A 60 -2.60 -0.10 2.41
C ILE A 60 -2.52 -0.56 3.86
N THR A 61 -3.66 -0.90 4.47
CA THR A 61 -3.71 -1.40 5.85
C THR A 61 -2.97 -2.73 5.99
N LEU A 62 -3.13 -3.65 5.03
CA LEU A 62 -2.39 -4.91 5.00
C LEU A 62 -0.88 -4.68 4.82
N LEU A 63 -0.47 -3.75 3.97
CA LEU A 63 0.94 -3.40 3.78
C LEU A 63 1.52 -2.71 5.01
N GLY A 64 0.75 -1.87 5.71
CA GLY A 64 1.16 -1.24 6.96
C GLY A 64 1.29 -2.23 8.12
N LEU A 65 0.36 -3.19 8.21
CA LEU A 65 0.43 -4.31 9.16
C LEU A 65 1.59 -5.27 8.82
N GLY A 66 1.81 -5.56 7.54
CA GLY A 66 2.91 -6.38 7.07
C GLY A 66 4.28 -5.72 7.25
N ALA A 67 4.38 -4.40 7.12
CA ALA A 67 5.61 -3.66 7.40
C ALA A 67 5.97 -3.66 8.89
N GLY A 68 4.99 -3.65 9.79
CA GLY A 68 5.21 -3.82 11.23
C GLY A 68 5.45 -5.27 11.67
N ALA A 69 5.28 -6.25 10.78
CA ALA A 69 5.60 -7.66 11.02
C ALA A 69 7.00 -8.06 10.51
N ILE A 70 7.76 -7.12 9.93
CA ILE A 70 9.13 -7.30 9.42
C ILE A 70 10.08 -6.38 10.22
N ASP A 71 9.87 -6.28 11.53
CA ASP A 71 10.76 -5.56 12.46
C ASP A 71 10.77 -6.31 13.80
N ASP A 72 11.16 -7.59 13.77
CA ASP A 72 11.38 -8.42 14.97
C ASP A 72 12.46 -9.50 14.71
N GLU A 73 13.46 -9.19 13.89
CA GLU A 73 14.67 -10.01 13.72
C GLU A 73 15.87 -9.11 13.38
N GLU A 74 16.25 -8.16 14.24
CA GLU A 74 17.62 -7.60 14.34
C GLU A 74 17.74 -6.53 15.46
N GLU A 75 17.34 -6.88 16.69
CA GLU A 75 17.81 -6.20 17.91
C GLU A 75 18.30 -7.26 18.92
N GLU A 76 19.29 -8.06 18.52
CA GLU A 76 20.23 -8.62 19.50
C GLU A 76 21.37 -7.61 19.64
N GLU A 77 21.18 -6.69 20.59
CA GLU A 77 22.22 -5.77 21.04
C GLU A 77 23.46 -6.57 21.46
N GLU A 78 24.60 -6.14 20.92
CA GLU A 78 25.94 -6.46 21.40
C GLU A 78 26.05 -6.05 22.88
N GLU A 79 25.90 -6.99 23.82
CA GLU A 79 26.50 -6.83 25.15
C GLU A 79 27.93 -7.40 25.11
N THR A 80 28.87 -6.48 24.87
CA THR A 80 30.29 -6.66 25.17
C THR A 80 30.44 -6.91 26.66
N ASP A 81 30.82 -8.12 27.06
CA ASP A 81 31.45 -8.34 28.37
C ASP A 81 32.75 -9.12 28.16
N GLU A 82 33.77 -8.36 27.73
CA GLU A 82 35.18 -8.67 27.94
C GLU A 82 35.38 -8.91 29.45
N PHE A 83 35.24 -10.15 29.91
CA PHE A 83 35.80 -10.57 31.18
C PHE A 83 37.23 -11.06 30.95
N TYR A 84 38.18 -10.12 31.01
CA TYR A 84 39.63 -10.28 31.22
C TYR A 84 40.23 -11.67 30.93
N ASP A 85 40.75 -11.85 29.71
CA ASP A 85 41.97 -12.65 29.50
C ASP A 85 43.14 -11.86 30.13
N ASP A 86 43.64 -12.26 31.30
CA ASP A 86 45.09 -12.37 31.51
C ASP A 86 45.48 -12.95 32.87
N ASP A 87 46.39 -13.89 32.79
CA ASP A 87 47.21 -14.43 33.85
C ASP A 87 48.02 -13.33 34.57
N ASN A 88 47.46 -12.69 35.60
CA ASN A 88 48.20 -11.77 36.48
C ASN A 88 48.03 -12.08 37.98
N LEU A 89 48.73 -13.15 38.39
CA LEU A 89 49.23 -13.53 39.74
C LEU A 89 48.26 -13.60 40.93
#